data_AF-A0A2A2J1Y6-F1
#
_entry.id   AF-A0A2A2J1Y6-F1
#
_cell.length_a   1.000
_cell.length_b   1.000
_cell.length_c   1.000
_cell.angle_alpha   90.00
_cell.angle_beta   90.00
_cell.angle_gamma   90.00
#
_symmetry.space_group_name_H-M   'P 1'
#
loop_
_entity.id
_entity.type
_entity.pdbx_description
1 polymer ?
#
loop_
_entity_poly.entity_id
_entity_poly.type
_entity_poly.pdbx_seq_one_letter_code
_entity_poly.pdbx_strand_id
1 'polypeptide(L)'
;MKLEGVDSIEILKIDIEGAEYEVVIPFLEKHSVCQILIEIHIDGKSTNYDKVKDLLMQIAKLDYFLFNFEINPFAPFIATEFSLIHRSCFRRYGAVEIARYLNNV
;
A
#
# COMPACT_ATOMS: atom_id res chain seq x y z
N MET A 1 7.17 5.80 -17.04
CA MET A 1 8.22 4.77 -16.95
C MET A 1 9.04 4.64 -18.23
N LYS A 2 8.45 4.51 -19.44
CA LYS A 2 9.22 4.50 -20.71
C LYS A 2 10.10 5.72 -20.96
N LEU A 3 9.82 6.87 -20.34
CA LEU A 3 10.63 8.09 -20.45
C LEU A 3 11.95 8.03 -19.67
N GLU A 4 12.09 7.12 -18.70
CA GLU A 4 13.25 7.05 -17.79
C GLU A 4 13.99 5.69 -17.87
N GLY A 5 13.66 4.83 -18.84
CA GLY A 5 14.26 3.49 -18.96
C GLY A 5 14.01 2.57 -17.76
N VAL A 6 12.97 2.86 -16.96
CA VAL A 6 12.59 2.04 -15.79
C VAL A 6 11.63 0.95 -16.25
N ASP A 7 12.12 -0.28 -16.31
CA ASP A 7 11.36 -1.44 -16.78
C ASP A 7 10.58 -2.15 -15.67
N SER A 8 11.00 -1.98 -14.41
CA SER A 8 10.33 -2.56 -13.25
C SER A 8 10.59 -1.74 -11.98
N ILE A 9 9.69 -1.85 -11.01
CA ILE A 9 9.81 -1.20 -9.70
C ILE A 9 9.79 -2.29 -8.64
N GLU A 10 10.87 -2.36 -7.86
CA GLU A 10 10.96 -3.33 -6.77
C GLU A 10 10.18 -2.86 -5.54
N ILE A 11 10.40 -1.60 -5.14
CA ILE A 11 9.81 -0.98 -3.96
C ILE A 11 9.15 0.34 -4.39
N LEU A 12 7.88 0.51 -4.04
CA LEU A 12 7.15 1.75 -4.18
C LEU A 12 6.95 2.35 -2.80
N LYS A 13 7.62 3.48 -2.52
CA LYS A 13 7.37 4.28 -1.32
C LYS A 13 6.47 5.46 -1.68
N ILE A 14 5.37 5.62 -0.93
CA ILE A 14 4.38 6.68 -1.14
C ILE A 14 4.05 7.30 0.21
N ASP A 15 3.90 8.62 0.22
CA ASP A 15 3.24 9.36 1.28
C ASP A 15 1.91 9.87 0.71
N ILE A 16 0.79 9.57 1.38
CA ILE A 16 -0.54 9.98 0.96
C ILE A 16 -1.08 11.04 1.92
N GLU A 17 -1.25 12.25 1.41
CA GLU A 17 -1.92 13.35 2.11
C GLU A 17 -3.25 13.76 1.45
N GLY A 18 -3.50 13.38 0.19
CA GLY A 18 -4.75 13.73 -0.49
C GLY A 18 -4.92 13.14 -1.89
N ALA A 19 -4.38 13.79 -2.92
CA ALA A 19 -4.64 13.43 -4.32
C ALA A 19 -4.09 12.04 -4.70
N GLU A 20 -3.14 11.52 -3.94
CA GLU A 20 -2.51 10.22 -4.16
C GLU A 20 -3.53 9.07 -4.10
N TYR A 21 -4.61 9.22 -3.31
CA TYR A 21 -5.72 8.26 -3.24
C TYR A 21 -6.28 7.88 -4.61
N GLU A 22 -6.32 8.84 -5.54
CA GLU A 22 -6.93 8.67 -6.86
C GLU A 22 -5.99 7.97 -7.85
N VAL A 23 -4.70 7.88 -7.55
CA VAL A 23 -3.68 7.38 -8.49
C VAL A 23 -3.02 6.07 -8.06
N VAL A 24 -3.02 5.73 -6.76
CA VAL A 24 -2.36 4.50 -6.28
C VAL A 24 -2.96 3.25 -6.91
N ILE A 25 -4.29 3.08 -6.89
CA ILE A 25 -4.92 1.88 -7.45
C ILE A 25 -4.72 1.79 -8.97
N PRO A 26 -5.04 2.83 -9.78
CA PRO A 26 -4.78 2.78 -11.22
C PRO A 26 -3.32 2.54 -11.59
N PHE A 27 -2.38 2.95 -10.75
CA PHE A 27 -0.96 2.67 -10.93
C PHE A 27 -0.65 1.18 -10.69
N LEU A 28 -1.10 0.62 -9.57
CA LEU A 28 -0.84 -0.77 -9.20
C LEU A 28 -1.54 -1.79 -10.11
N GLU A 29 -2.64 -1.40 -10.77
CA GLU A 29 -3.29 -2.21 -11.80
C GLU A 29 -2.46 -2.31 -13.10
N LYS A 30 -1.64 -1.28 -13.40
CA LYS A 30 -0.84 -1.21 -14.62
C LYS A 30 0.60 -1.66 -14.43
N HIS A 31 1.10 -1.56 -13.20
CA HIS A 31 2.49 -1.80 -12.87
C HIS A 31 2.59 -2.76 -11.69
N SER A 32 3.29 -3.88 -11.91
CA SER A 32 3.60 -4.80 -10.82
C SER A 32 4.75 -4.22 -10.00
N VAL A 33 4.54 -4.12 -8.69
CA VAL A 33 5.54 -3.76 -7.68
C VAL A 33 5.61 -4.88 -6.67
N CYS A 34 6.80 -5.18 -6.15
CA CYS A 34 6.91 -6.24 -5.17
C CYS A 34 6.64 -5.82 -3.74
N GLN A 35 7.11 -4.64 -3.34
CA GLN A 35 6.86 -4.11 -2.00
C GLN A 35 6.29 -2.69 -2.07
N ILE A 36 5.25 -2.43 -1.28
CA ILE A 36 4.68 -1.10 -1.08
C ILE A 36 4.98 -0.67 0.35
N LEU A 37 5.54 0.52 0.51
CA LEU A 37 5.74 1.21 1.77
C LEU A 37 4.93 2.50 1.73
N ILE A 38 3.78 2.52 2.38
CA ILE A 38 2.82 3.63 2.26
C ILE A 38 2.57 4.26 3.62
N GLU A 39 2.82 5.57 3.75
CA GLU A 39 2.31 6.37 4.86
C GLU A 39 1.00 7.00 4.43
N ILE A 40 -0.02 6.91 5.29
CA ILE A 40 -1.35 7.43 4.99
C ILE A 40 -1.76 8.41 6.09
N HIS A 41 -1.99 9.66 5.69
CA HIS A 41 -2.43 10.74 6.57
C HIS A 41 -3.96 10.89 6.54
N ILE A 42 -4.54 11.16 7.71
CA ILE A 42 -5.96 11.43 7.95
C ILE A 42 -6.08 12.88 8.38
N ASP A 43 -6.68 13.71 7.54
CA ASP A 43 -6.90 15.14 7.80
C ASP A 43 -8.30 15.43 8.40
N GLY A 44 -9.18 14.42 8.46
CA GLY A 44 -10.56 14.52 8.94
C GLY A 44 -11.51 15.29 8.01
N LYS A 45 -11.06 15.76 6.85
CA LYS A 45 -11.84 16.52 5.86
C LYS A 45 -12.02 15.74 4.58
N SER A 46 -10.90 15.39 3.95
CA SER A 46 -10.85 14.71 2.66
C SER A 46 -10.49 13.23 2.81
N THR A 47 -9.91 12.88 3.95
CA THR A 47 -9.47 11.54 4.29
C THR A 47 -9.90 11.18 5.71
N ASN A 48 -10.49 9.99 5.86
CA ASN A 48 -10.96 9.43 7.12
C ASN A 48 -10.61 7.93 7.18
N TYR A 49 -10.84 7.29 8.34
CA TYR A 49 -10.52 5.87 8.53
C TYR A 49 -11.22 4.94 7.53
N ASP A 50 -12.45 5.25 7.10
CA ASP A 50 -13.14 4.44 6.10
C ASP A 50 -12.44 4.50 4.74
N LYS A 51 -11.98 5.68 4.32
CA LYS A 51 -11.20 5.85 3.08
C LYS A 51 -9.86 5.12 3.15
N VAL A 52 -9.18 5.16 4.31
CA VAL A 52 -7.95 4.38 4.55
C VAL A 52 -8.23 2.88 4.42
N LYS A 53 -9.25 2.39 5.12
CA LYS A 53 -9.68 1.00 5.08
C LYS A 53 -10.01 0.56 3.65
N ASP A 54 -10.77 1.36 2.91
CA ASP A 54 -11.18 1.04 1.54
C ASP A 54 -9.99 1.01 0.58
N LEU A 55 -9.02 1.92 0.74
CA LEU A 55 -7.77 1.88 -0.03
C LEU A 55 -6.98 0.60 0.27
N LEU A 56 -6.78 0.27 1.54
CA LEU A 56 -6.05 -0.94 1.96
C LEU A 56 -6.72 -2.22 1.44
N MET A 57 -8.05 -2.29 1.46
CA MET A 57 -8.81 -3.40 0.89
C MET A 57 -8.66 -3.48 -0.64
N GLN A 58 -8.63 -2.34 -1.34
CA GLN A 58 -8.40 -2.32 -2.79
C GLN A 58 -6.98 -2.80 -3.13
N ILE A 59 -5.96 -2.36 -2.39
CA ILE A 59 -4.58 -2.86 -2.55
C ILE A 59 -4.55 -4.37 -2.29
N ALA A 60 -5.25 -4.86 -1.27
CA ALA A 60 -5.29 -6.29 -0.95
C ALA A 60 -6.00 -7.15 -2.03
N LYS A 61 -6.97 -6.59 -2.77
CA LYS A 61 -7.58 -7.27 -3.93
C LYS A 61 -6.62 -7.43 -5.10
N LEU A 62 -5.54 -6.64 -5.15
CA LEU A 62 -4.46 -6.76 -6.13
C LEU A 62 -3.35 -7.71 -5.64
N ASP A 63 -3.68 -8.70 -4.80
CA ASP A 63 -2.75 -9.72 -4.26
C ASP A 63 -1.58 -9.18 -3.43
N TYR A 64 -1.72 -7.99 -2.85
CA TYR A 64 -0.79 -7.46 -1.84
C TYR A 64 -1.21 -7.85 -0.43
N PHE A 65 -0.25 -8.28 0.37
CA PHE A 65 -0.46 -8.73 1.74
C PHE A 65 0.17 -7.75 2.71
N LEU A 66 -0.60 -7.31 3.71
CA LEU A 66 -0.08 -6.56 4.83
C LEU A 66 0.82 -7.46 5.68
N PHE A 67 2.07 -7.03 5.90
CA PHE A 67 2.99 -7.75 6.77
C PHE A 67 3.51 -6.91 7.94
N ASN A 68 3.38 -5.58 7.88
CA ASN A 68 3.68 -4.69 9.00
C ASN A 68 2.83 -3.42 8.92
N PHE A 69 2.49 -2.87 10.08
CA PHE A 69 2.02 -1.49 10.20
C PHE A 69 2.64 -0.84 11.43
N GLU A 70 2.87 0.46 11.36
CA GLU A 70 3.42 1.26 12.44
C GLU A 70 2.59 2.53 12.57
N ILE A 71 2.29 2.95 13.80
CA ILE A 71 1.59 4.22 14.03
C ILE A 71 2.67 5.28 14.20
N ASN A 72 2.57 6.37 13.43
CA ASN A 72 3.50 7.48 13.54
C ASN A 72 3.40 8.11 14.95
N PRO A 73 4.47 8.09 15.77
CA PRO A 73 4.42 8.56 17.16
C PRO A 73 4.32 10.09 17.27
N PHE A 74 4.69 10.83 16.21
CA PHE A 74 4.59 12.28 16.17
C PHE A 74 3.24 12.77 15.64
N ALA A 75 2.45 11.87 15.05
CA ALA A 75 1.15 12.14 14.47
C ALA A 75 0.16 10.99 14.80
N PRO A 76 -0.02 10.65 16.09
CA PRO A 76 -0.78 9.47 16.48
C PRO A 76 -2.23 9.60 16.03
N PHE A 77 -2.79 8.48 15.57
CA PHE A 77 -4.15 8.36 15.04
C PHE A 77 -4.40 9.09 13.71
N ILE A 78 -3.51 9.98 13.26
CA ILE A 78 -3.67 10.74 12.02
C ILE A 78 -2.65 10.39 10.94
N ALA A 79 -1.57 9.68 11.25
CA ALA A 79 -0.68 9.11 10.25
C ALA A 79 -0.27 7.68 10.65
N THR A 80 -0.19 6.78 9.67
CA THR A 80 0.17 5.37 9.88
C THR A 80 0.87 4.82 8.65
N GLU A 81 1.97 4.14 8.88
CA GLU A 81 2.76 3.46 7.88
C GLU A 81 2.28 2.01 7.72
N PHE A 82 2.06 1.59 6.47
CA PHE A 82 1.72 0.23 6.11
C PHE A 82 2.77 -0.33 5.16
N SER A 83 3.19 -1.57 5.42
CA SER A 83 4.10 -2.31 4.56
C SER A 83 3.38 -3.51 3.96
N LEU A 84 3.34 -3.56 2.63
CA LEU A 84 2.66 -4.61 1.89
C LEU A 84 3.61 -5.29 0.90
N ILE A 85 3.39 -6.58 0.68
CA ILE A 85 4.18 -7.39 -0.26
C ILE A 85 3.25 -8.14 -1.22
N HIS A 86 3.56 -8.08 -2.51
CA HIS A 86 2.79 -8.79 -3.53
C HIS A 86 3.07 -10.30 -3.47
N ARG A 87 2.02 -11.11 -3.63
CA ARG A 87 2.09 -12.57 -3.53
C ARG A 87 3.14 -13.21 -4.43
N SER A 88 3.31 -12.70 -5.66
CA SER A 88 4.33 -13.21 -6.60
C SER A 88 5.76 -13.12 -6.07
N CYS A 89 6.01 -12.25 -5.09
CA CYS A 89 7.33 -11.95 -4.56
C CYS A 89 7.66 -12.78 -3.30
N PHE A 90 6.68 -13.53 -2.76
CA PHE A 90 6.82 -14.30 -1.53
C PHE A 90 7.99 -15.27 -1.57
N ARG A 91 8.07 -16.08 -2.64
CA ARG A 91 9.13 -17.08 -2.80
C ARG A 91 10.53 -16.43 -2.81
N ARG A 92 10.66 -15.26 -3.45
CA ARG A 92 11.94 -14.56 -3.58
C ARG A 92 12.40 -13.96 -2.25
N TYR A 93 11.46 -13.43 -1.47
CA TYR A 93 11.75 -12.80 -0.18
C TYR A 93 11.60 -13.73 1.02
N GLY A 94 11.26 -15.01 0.79
CA GLY A 94 11.00 -15.96 1.87
C GLY A 94 9.77 -15.62 2.72
N ALA A 95 8.83 -14.84 2.18
CA ALA A 95 7.60 -14.50 2.88
C ALA A 95 6.62 -15.69 2.87
N VAL A 96 5.87 -15.83 3.97
CA VAL A 96 4.89 -16.90 4.17
C VAL A 96 3.54 -16.26 4.47
N GLU A 97 2.49 -16.77 3.84
CA GLU A 97 1.12 -16.35 4.12
C GLU A 97 0.69 -16.87 5.49
N ILE A 98 0.37 -15.95 6.42
CA ILE A 98 -0.18 -16.29 7.74
C ILE A 98 -1.70 -16.09 7.76
N ALA A 99 -2.18 -14.96 7.23
CA ALA A 99 -3.60 -14.61 7.15
C ALA A 99 -3.84 -13.49 6.12
N ARG A 100 -5.11 -13.31 5.73
CA ARG A 100 -5.58 -12.25 4.83
C ARG A 100 -6.47 -11.23 5.57
N TYR A 101 -5.89 -10.45 6.47
CA TYR A 101 -6.64 -9.51 7.33
C TYR A 101 -7.46 -8.46 6.57
N LEU A 102 -7.06 -8.12 5.34
CA LEU A 102 -7.66 -7.06 4.54
C LEU A 102 -8.49 -7.59 3.35
N ASN A 103 -8.55 -8.91 3.17
CA ASN A 103 -9.24 -9.54 2.04
C ASN A 103 -10.09 -10.70 2.58
N ASN A 104 -11.37 -10.41 2.82
CA ASN A 104 -12.36 -11.38 3.33
C ASN A 104 -13.08 -12.16 2.21
N VAL A 105 -12.51 -12.18 1.00
CA VAL A 105 -13.03 -12.95 -0.14
C VAL A 105 -12.38 -14.32 -0.18
#